data_AF-A0A7X8HR91-F1
#
_entry.id   AF-A0A7X8HR91-F1
#
_cell.length_a   1.000
_cell.length_b   1.000
_cell.length_c   1.000
_cell.angle_alpha   90.00
_cell.angle_beta   90.00
_cell.angle_gamma   90.00
#
_symmetry.space_group_name_H-M   'P 1'
#
loop_
_entity.id
_entity.type
_entity.pdbx_description
1 polymer ?
#
loop_
_entity_poly.entity_id
_entity_poly.type
_entity_poly.pdbx_seq_one_letter_code
_entity_poly.pdbx_strand_id
1 'polypeptide(L)'
;IQAIVFRLSPNDVRRQIANAHTIFNLINVLVQFPFAGLLVEIVKWIIPGKEDELIEGGLKYLDPRIIETPSIALGQADKEVFRMGKLVEDNLINASKAFRDKDEKAIERVFSQEQIINSLEQGIIEYLVDLSNAPLTDEEHNRVNTLMNIVNDLERVGDHADNIAELSELSVDENLEFSEGAIDEFDHIFGKGQEVLNKTLDAFMNMDPHIAKEVLLLEEEVDFLEQKYRASHINRLNKMLCTPSAGVVFLDILSNLERVSDHSSNIALYVLDEYKE
;
A
#
# COMPACT_ATOMS: atom_id res chain seq x y z
N ILE A 1 -21.83 -48.30 4.08
CA ILE A 1 -20.37 -48.38 3.77
C ILE A 1 -19.91 -49.85 3.66
N GLN A 2 -20.08 -50.67 4.69
CA GLN A 2 -19.63 -52.08 4.72
C GLN A 2 -20.08 -52.93 3.51
N ALA A 3 -21.36 -52.90 3.14
CA ALA A 3 -21.87 -53.65 1.98
C ALA A 3 -21.29 -53.21 0.62
N ILE A 4 -20.91 -51.93 0.49
CA ILE A 4 -20.31 -51.37 -0.73
C ILE A 4 -18.84 -51.81 -0.81
N VAL A 5 -18.12 -51.72 0.31
CA VAL A 5 -16.72 -52.13 0.42
C VAL A 5 -16.54 -53.63 0.14
N PHE A 6 -17.44 -54.48 0.65
CA PHE A 6 -17.41 -55.93 0.37
C PHE A 6 -17.68 -56.28 -1.09
N ARG A 7 -18.47 -55.48 -1.81
CA ARG A 7 -18.70 -55.65 -3.25
C ARG A 7 -17.54 -55.17 -4.10
N LEU A 8 -16.89 -54.07 -3.72
CA LEU A 8 -15.78 -53.45 -4.46
C LEU A 8 -14.45 -54.20 -4.30
N SER A 9 -14.24 -54.88 -3.17
CA SER A 9 -13.00 -55.61 -2.91
C SER A 9 -13.27 -56.90 -2.14
N PRO A 10 -13.93 -57.90 -2.77
CA PRO A 10 -14.21 -59.17 -2.11
C PRO A 10 -12.91 -59.88 -1.73
N ASN A 11 -12.87 -60.47 -0.53
CA ASN A 11 -11.75 -61.28 -0.01
C ASN A 11 -10.38 -60.59 0.17
N ASP A 12 -10.26 -59.27 -0.02
CA ASP A 12 -9.05 -58.50 0.30
C ASP A 12 -9.30 -57.52 1.44
N VAL A 13 -8.96 -57.95 2.67
CA VAL A 13 -9.18 -57.19 3.90
C VAL A 13 -8.43 -55.85 3.89
N ARG A 14 -7.24 -55.79 3.29
CA ARG A 14 -6.44 -54.55 3.24
C ARG A 14 -7.11 -53.51 2.34
N ARG A 15 -7.56 -53.91 1.15
CA ARG A 15 -8.32 -53.03 0.25
C ARG A 15 -9.66 -52.63 0.82
N GLN A 16 -10.32 -53.52 1.58
CA GLN A 16 -11.58 -53.20 2.23
C GLN A 16 -11.41 -52.06 3.25
N ILE A 17 -10.37 -52.10 4.09
CA ILE A 17 -10.07 -51.04 5.05
C ILE A 17 -9.78 -49.72 4.32
N ALA A 18 -8.93 -49.73 3.30
CA ALA A 18 -8.60 -48.54 2.53
C ALA A 18 -9.85 -47.91 1.86
N ASN A 19 -10.68 -48.72 1.20
CA ASN A 19 -11.91 -48.26 0.57
C ASN A 19 -12.93 -47.74 1.59
N ALA A 20 -13.00 -48.33 2.79
CA ALA A 20 -13.87 -47.85 3.85
C ALA A 20 -13.45 -46.44 4.31
N HIS A 21 -12.15 -46.20 4.51
CA HIS A 21 -11.62 -44.87 4.85
C HIS A 21 -11.89 -43.83 3.76
N THR A 22 -11.63 -44.17 2.50
CA THR A 22 -11.89 -43.26 1.38
C THR A 22 -13.37 -42.90 1.25
N ILE A 23 -14.27 -43.90 1.33
CA ILE A 23 -15.71 -43.67 1.25
C ILE A 23 -16.20 -42.86 2.46
N PHE A 24 -15.69 -43.13 3.66
CA PHE A 24 -16.03 -42.36 4.85
C PHE A 24 -15.63 -40.89 4.70
N ASN A 25 -14.40 -40.60 4.26
CA ASN A 25 -13.95 -39.23 4.03
C ASN A 25 -14.75 -38.54 2.92
N LEU A 26 -15.06 -39.24 1.84
CA LEU A 26 -15.85 -38.69 0.73
C LEU A 26 -17.28 -38.35 1.17
N ILE A 27 -17.91 -39.23 1.96
CA ILE A 27 -19.21 -38.95 2.58
C ILE A 27 -19.12 -37.74 3.52
N ASN A 28 -18.08 -37.66 4.35
CA ASN A 28 -17.89 -36.50 5.24
C ASN A 28 -17.77 -35.21 4.45
N VAL A 29 -16.98 -35.16 3.38
CA VAL A 29 -16.88 -33.97 2.53
C VAL A 29 -18.24 -33.65 1.90
N LEU A 30 -18.94 -34.63 1.32
CA LEU A 30 -20.27 -34.39 0.71
C LEU A 30 -21.31 -33.89 1.72
N VAL A 31 -21.25 -34.39 2.96
CA VAL A 31 -22.17 -33.99 4.03
C VAL A 31 -21.77 -32.63 4.61
N GLN A 32 -20.49 -32.37 4.84
CA GLN A 32 -20.01 -31.15 5.52
C GLN A 32 -19.87 -29.95 4.58
N PHE A 33 -19.56 -30.17 3.30
CA PHE A 33 -19.33 -29.10 2.32
C PHE A 33 -20.51 -28.12 2.18
N PRO A 34 -21.80 -28.55 2.14
CA PRO A 34 -22.94 -27.64 2.15
C PRO A 34 -23.02 -26.75 3.40
N PHE A 35 -22.42 -27.17 4.52
CA PHE A 35 -22.40 -26.42 5.78
C PHE A 35 -21.10 -25.62 5.96
N ALA A 36 -20.19 -25.61 4.98
CA ALA A 36 -18.96 -24.83 5.07
C ALA A 36 -19.24 -23.33 5.26
N GLY A 37 -20.24 -22.79 4.55
CA GLY A 37 -20.68 -21.40 4.73
C GLY A 37 -21.23 -21.12 6.12
N LEU A 38 -21.97 -22.07 6.71
CA LEU A 38 -22.48 -21.93 8.08
C LEU A 38 -21.33 -21.91 9.11
N LEU A 39 -20.29 -22.71 8.90
CA LEU A 39 -19.09 -22.68 9.75
C LEU A 39 -18.36 -21.34 9.64
N VAL A 40 -18.27 -20.76 8.43
CA VAL A 40 -17.70 -19.41 8.23
C VAL A 40 -18.50 -18.37 9.02
N GLU A 41 -19.82 -18.36 8.91
CA GLU A 41 -20.68 -17.42 9.66
C GLU A 41 -20.57 -17.59 11.18
N ILE A 42 -20.47 -18.83 11.66
CA ILE A 42 -20.25 -19.11 13.09
C ILE A 42 -18.89 -18.57 13.54
N VAL A 43 -17.84 -18.73 12.73
CA VAL A 43 -16.50 -18.20 13.04
C VAL A 43 -16.52 -16.67 13.06
N LYS A 44 -17.13 -16.03 12.06
CA LYS A 44 -17.33 -14.56 12.01
C LYS A 44 -18.09 -14.02 13.21
N TRP A 45 -19.02 -14.81 13.75
CA TRP A 45 -19.79 -14.45 14.92
C TRP A 45 -19.03 -14.63 16.24
N ILE A 46 -18.24 -15.71 16.39
CA ILE A 46 -17.44 -15.99 17.60
C ILE A 46 -16.23 -15.07 17.70
N ILE A 47 -15.60 -14.81 16.56
CA ILE A 47 -14.50 -13.88 16.40
C ILE A 47 -15.04 -12.74 15.54
N PRO A 48 -15.79 -11.78 16.11
CA PRO A 48 -16.17 -10.57 15.41
C PRO A 48 -14.91 -9.75 15.16
N GLY A 49 -14.18 -10.13 14.12
CA GLY A 49 -13.11 -9.34 13.56
C GLY A 49 -13.74 -8.18 12.80
N LYS A 50 -13.15 -7.00 12.93
CA LYS A 50 -13.20 -6.03 11.85
C LYS A 50 -12.37 -6.64 10.71
N GLU A 51 -12.97 -7.56 9.95
CA GLU A 51 -12.26 -8.36 8.94
C GLU A 51 -11.58 -7.47 7.90
N ASP A 52 -12.11 -6.27 7.63
CA ASP A 52 -11.49 -5.32 6.71
C ASP A 52 -10.22 -4.67 7.31
N GLU A 53 -10.22 -4.28 8.59
CA GLU A 53 -9.03 -3.69 9.25
C GLU A 53 -7.92 -4.72 9.55
N LEU A 54 -8.26 -5.97 9.88
CA LEU A 54 -7.28 -7.01 10.24
C LEU A 54 -6.64 -7.71 9.03
N ILE A 55 -7.31 -7.70 7.87
CA ILE A 55 -6.75 -8.23 6.61
C ILE A 55 -5.87 -7.16 5.93
N GLU A 56 -6.12 -5.87 6.15
CA GLU A 56 -5.32 -4.79 5.55
C GLU A 56 -3.93 -4.66 6.20
N GLY A 57 -3.81 -4.81 7.52
CA GLY A 57 -2.54 -4.70 8.27
C GLY A 57 -1.63 -5.94 8.26
N GLY A 58 -2.12 -7.09 7.78
CA GLY A 58 -1.33 -8.33 7.72
C GLY A 58 -0.64 -8.54 6.38
N LEU A 59 0.49 -9.26 6.36
CA LEU A 59 1.16 -9.68 5.13
C LEU A 59 0.28 -10.66 4.35
N LYS A 60 -0.10 -10.32 3.12
CA LYS A 60 -1.03 -11.12 2.32
C LYS A 60 -0.34 -12.14 1.43
N TYR A 61 0.77 -11.76 0.81
CA TYR A 61 1.50 -12.57 -0.15
C TYR A 61 2.76 -13.21 0.43
N LEU A 62 3.24 -12.71 1.57
CA LEU A 62 4.52 -13.15 2.15
C LEU A 62 4.33 -14.36 3.06
N ASP A 63 4.91 -15.49 2.65
CA ASP A 63 4.95 -16.72 3.42
C ASP A 63 6.42 -17.10 3.69
N PRO A 64 6.87 -17.19 4.96
CA PRO A 64 8.24 -17.54 5.27
C PRO A 64 8.67 -18.90 4.71
N ARG A 65 7.72 -19.82 4.43
CA ARG A 65 8.01 -21.17 3.94
C ARG A 65 8.51 -21.19 2.49
N ILE A 66 8.27 -20.13 1.71
CA ILE A 66 8.71 -20.06 0.31
C ILE A 66 10.07 -19.38 0.14
N ILE A 67 10.72 -18.95 1.23
CA ILE A 67 12.07 -18.35 1.21
C ILE A 67 13.11 -19.33 0.64
N GLU A 68 12.91 -20.64 0.80
CA GLU A 68 13.75 -21.68 0.18
C GLU A 68 13.67 -21.70 -1.36
N THR A 69 12.74 -20.94 -1.94
CA THR A 69 12.59 -20.71 -3.39
C THR A 69 12.66 -19.21 -3.71
N PRO A 70 13.88 -18.61 -3.72
CA PRO A 70 14.07 -17.16 -3.81
C PRO A 70 13.32 -16.43 -4.91
N SER A 71 13.35 -16.94 -6.13
CA SER A 71 12.70 -16.25 -7.25
C SER A 71 11.16 -16.20 -7.10
N ILE A 72 10.56 -17.19 -6.42
CA ILE A 72 9.13 -17.17 -6.09
C ILE A 72 8.87 -16.21 -4.91
N ALA A 73 9.74 -16.22 -3.90
CA ALA A 73 9.66 -15.32 -2.75
C ALA A 73 9.73 -13.84 -3.17
N LEU A 74 10.69 -13.49 -4.04
CA LEU A 74 10.82 -12.15 -4.62
C LEU A 74 9.54 -11.73 -5.37
N GLY A 75 9.00 -12.61 -6.22
CA GLY A 75 7.76 -12.31 -6.93
C GLY A 75 6.52 -12.15 -6.03
N GLN A 76 6.52 -12.69 -4.81
CA GLN A 76 5.50 -12.37 -3.82
C GLN A 76 5.79 -11.07 -3.07
N ALA A 77 7.07 -10.78 -2.80
CA ALA A 77 7.51 -9.50 -2.26
C ALA A 77 7.09 -8.33 -3.16
N ASP A 78 7.31 -8.43 -4.47
CA ASP A 78 6.84 -7.43 -5.44
C ASP A 78 5.35 -7.12 -5.30
N LYS A 79 4.51 -8.16 -5.13
CA LYS A 79 3.06 -8.00 -4.98
C LYS A 79 2.66 -7.37 -3.65
N GLU A 80 3.39 -7.67 -2.58
CA GLU A 80 3.14 -7.07 -1.27
C GLU A 80 3.55 -5.61 -1.25
N VAL A 81 4.71 -5.27 -1.81
CA VAL A 81 5.16 -3.88 -1.96
C VAL A 81 4.20 -3.09 -2.84
N PHE A 82 3.74 -3.64 -3.96
CA PHE A 82 2.73 -2.98 -4.79
C PHE A 82 1.40 -2.77 -4.04
N ARG A 83 1.00 -3.72 -3.18
CA ARG A 83 -0.19 -3.58 -2.33
C ARG A 83 -0.03 -2.44 -1.32
N MET A 84 1.13 -2.34 -0.66
CA MET A 84 1.45 -1.21 0.22
C MET A 84 1.36 0.11 -0.54
N GLY A 85 1.94 0.19 -1.75
CA GLY A 85 1.85 1.38 -2.59
C GLY A 85 0.42 1.81 -2.92
N LYS A 86 -0.51 0.87 -3.12
CA LYS A 86 -1.94 1.20 -3.31
C LYS A 86 -2.61 1.74 -2.06
N LEU A 87 -2.24 1.26 -0.88
CA LEU A 87 -2.73 1.82 0.38
C LEU A 87 -2.20 3.25 0.59
N VAL A 88 -0.93 3.50 0.24
CA VAL A 88 -0.32 4.84 0.26
C VAL A 88 -1.04 5.79 -0.71
N GLU A 89 -1.36 5.34 -1.93
CA GLU A 89 -2.15 6.12 -2.91
C GLU A 89 -3.52 6.50 -2.33
N ASP A 90 -4.25 5.54 -1.76
CA ASP A 90 -5.54 5.78 -1.12
C ASP A 90 -5.41 6.74 0.08
N ASN A 91 -4.34 6.62 0.86
CA ASN A 91 -4.08 7.46 2.01
C ASN A 91 -3.86 8.93 1.59
N LEU A 92 -3.05 9.15 0.55
CA LEU A 92 -2.81 10.47 -0.04
C LEU A 92 -4.10 11.12 -0.59
N ILE A 93 -4.99 10.32 -1.20
CA ILE A 93 -6.31 10.80 -1.64
C ILE A 93 -7.18 11.23 -0.45
N ASN A 94 -7.14 10.49 0.67
CA ASN A 94 -7.87 10.89 1.88
C ASN A 94 -7.27 12.15 2.52
N ALA A 95 -5.95 12.30 2.52
CA ALA A 95 -5.27 13.52 3.00
C ALA A 95 -5.69 14.76 2.18
N SER A 96 -5.89 14.60 0.87
CA SER A 96 -6.41 15.67 0.03
C SER A 96 -7.84 16.06 0.39
N LYS A 97 -8.74 15.09 0.59
CA LYS A 97 -10.12 15.36 1.05
C LYS A 97 -10.15 16.01 2.42
N ALA A 98 -9.29 15.57 3.33
CA ALA A 98 -9.12 16.15 4.66
C ALA A 98 -8.85 17.66 4.57
N PHE A 99 -7.89 18.07 3.74
CA PHE A 99 -7.58 19.48 3.55
C PHE A 99 -8.66 20.23 2.77
N ARG A 100 -9.04 19.71 1.60
CA ARG A 100 -9.86 20.39 0.60
C ARG A 100 -11.30 20.61 1.05
N ASP A 101 -11.86 19.57 1.67
CA ASP A 101 -13.27 19.51 2.06
C ASP A 101 -13.46 19.75 3.56
N LYS A 102 -12.36 19.93 4.32
CA LYS A 102 -12.36 19.96 5.80
C LYS A 102 -13.04 18.72 6.38
N ASP A 103 -12.83 17.55 5.76
CA ASP A 103 -13.48 16.30 6.14
C ASP A 103 -12.75 15.63 7.32
N GLU A 104 -13.25 15.83 8.54
CA GLU A 104 -12.75 15.20 9.77
C GLU A 104 -12.70 13.67 9.69
N LYS A 105 -13.63 13.03 8.95
CA LYS A 105 -13.58 11.57 8.79
C LYS A 105 -12.48 11.14 7.84
N ALA A 106 -12.10 11.98 6.89
CA ALA A 106 -10.95 11.70 6.04
C ALA A 106 -9.65 11.81 6.85
N ILE A 107 -9.55 12.77 7.78
CA ILE A 107 -8.43 12.88 8.73
C ILE A 107 -8.29 11.60 9.56
N GLU A 108 -9.36 11.16 10.23
CA GLU A 108 -9.35 9.93 11.04
C GLU A 108 -8.93 8.70 10.22
N ARG A 109 -9.39 8.63 8.96
CA ARG A 109 -9.01 7.54 8.05
C ARG A 109 -7.52 7.57 7.75
N VAL A 110 -6.95 8.75 7.48
CA VAL A 110 -5.53 8.87 7.17
C VAL A 110 -4.67 8.31 8.29
N PHE A 111 -4.93 8.78 9.51
CA PHE A 111 -4.21 8.33 10.70
C PHE A 111 -4.34 6.81 10.92
N SER A 112 -5.53 6.25 10.69
CA SER A 112 -5.74 4.80 10.82
C SER A 112 -5.02 3.99 9.74
N GLN A 113 -5.00 4.49 8.51
CA GLN A 113 -4.38 3.82 7.37
C GLN A 113 -2.86 3.91 7.43
N GLU A 114 -2.32 4.98 8.01
CA GLU A 114 -0.88 5.12 8.25
C GLU A 114 -0.36 4.06 9.24
N GLN A 115 -1.13 3.71 10.27
CA GLN A 115 -0.75 2.60 11.17
C GLN A 115 -0.69 1.25 10.45
N ILE A 116 -1.56 1.05 9.45
CA ILE A 116 -1.54 -0.13 8.58
C ILE A 116 -0.30 -0.10 7.69
N ILE A 117 0.01 1.03 7.05
CA ILE A 117 1.19 1.19 6.18
C ILE A 117 2.48 0.89 6.95
N ASN A 118 2.65 1.48 8.14
CA ASN A 118 3.77 1.19 9.05
C ASN A 118 3.90 -0.29 9.42
N SER A 119 2.76 -0.95 9.72
CA SER A 119 2.77 -2.38 10.04
C SER A 119 3.20 -3.24 8.84
N LEU A 120 2.83 -2.83 7.62
CA LEU A 120 3.25 -3.50 6.39
C LEU A 120 4.71 -3.26 6.08
N GLU A 121 5.20 -2.03 6.25
CA GLU A 121 6.62 -1.71 6.10
C GLU A 121 7.46 -2.65 6.98
N GLN A 122 7.16 -2.70 8.29
CA GLN A 122 7.86 -3.58 9.22
C GLN A 122 7.82 -5.04 8.76
N GLY A 123 6.64 -5.57 8.43
CA GLY A 123 6.49 -6.97 8.04
C GLY A 123 7.20 -7.31 6.72
N ILE A 124 7.19 -6.40 5.74
CA ILE A 124 7.89 -6.58 4.47
C ILE A 124 9.40 -6.54 4.70
N ILE A 125 9.91 -5.58 5.47
CA ILE A 125 11.34 -5.47 5.78
C ILE A 125 11.84 -6.70 6.53
N GLU A 126 11.11 -7.17 7.55
CA GLU A 126 11.45 -8.40 8.28
C GLU A 126 11.55 -9.60 7.32
N TYR A 127 10.56 -9.75 6.42
CA TYR A 127 10.58 -10.82 5.40
C TYR A 127 11.76 -10.70 4.43
N LEU A 128 12.06 -9.49 3.94
CA LEU A 128 13.17 -9.25 3.02
C LEU A 128 14.53 -9.49 3.69
N VAL A 129 14.66 -9.19 4.98
CA VAL A 129 15.87 -9.53 5.77
C VAL A 129 16.03 -11.03 5.87
N ASP A 130 14.97 -11.77 6.18
CA ASP A 130 15.02 -13.24 6.20
C ASP A 130 15.38 -13.81 4.82
N LEU A 131 14.80 -13.27 3.75
CA LEU A 131 15.10 -13.66 2.38
C LEU A 131 16.56 -13.35 1.99
N SER A 132 17.13 -12.24 2.47
CA SER A 132 18.52 -11.87 2.22
C SER A 132 19.55 -12.87 2.79
N ASN A 133 19.13 -13.68 3.77
CA ASN A 133 19.95 -14.76 4.34
C ASN A 133 19.83 -16.09 3.57
N ALA A 134 18.96 -16.17 2.57
CA ALA A 134 18.84 -17.33 1.69
C ALA A 134 20.01 -17.40 0.68
N PRO A 135 20.28 -18.55 0.05
CA PRO A 135 21.25 -18.64 -1.03
C PRO A 135 20.72 -17.96 -2.30
N LEU A 136 20.99 -16.66 -2.44
CA LEU A 136 20.58 -15.81 -3.56
C LEU A 136 21.71 -15.69 -4.60
N THR A 137 21.33 -15.44 -5.85
CA THR A 137 22.24 -14.90 -6.86
C THR A 137 22.54 -13.41 -6.61
N ASP A 138 23.57 -12.86 -7.24
CA ASP A 138 23.89 -11.42 -7.12
C ASP A 138 22.72 -10.52 -7.59
N GLU A 139 22.03 -10.94 -8.66
CA GLU A 139 20.83 -10.26 -9.19
C GLU A 139 19.68 -10.28 -8.16
N GLU A 140 19.43 -11.42 -7.54
CA GLU A 140 18.39 -11.56 -6.51
C GLU A 140 18.75 -10.76 -5.24
N HIS A 141 20.03 -10.71 -4.85
CA HIS A 141 20.49 -9.85 -3.75
C HIS A 141 20.24 -8.37 -4.04
N ASN A 142 20.56 -7.91 -5.25
CA ASN A 142 20.28 -6.54 -5.67
C ASN A 142 18.78 -6.26 -5.63
N ARG A 143 17.94 -7.19 -6.11
CA ARG A 143 16.50 -7.03 -6.08
C ARG A 143 15.93 -6.92 -4.65
N VAL A 144 16.44 -7.71 -3.70
CA VAL A 144 16.06 -7.59 -2.28
C VAL A 144 16.38 -6.18 -1.76
N ASN A 145 17.57 -5.65 -2.04
CA ASN A 145 17.98 -4.31 -1.62
C ASN A 145 17.10 -3.23 -2.27
N THR A 146 16.81 -3.36 -3.57
CA THR A 146 15.88 -2.48 -4.28
C THR A 146 14.51 -2.45 -3.61
N LEU A 147 13.95 -3.62 -3.28
CA LEU A 147 12.65 -3.70 -2.60
C LEU A 147 12.66 -3.07 -1.21
N MET A 148 13.73 -3.23 -0.43
CA MET A 148 13.85 -2.55 0.86
C MET A 148 13.84 -1.02 0.72
N ASN A 149 14.54 -0.49 -0.29
CA ASN A 149 14.54 0.95 -0.54
C ASN A 149 13.17 1.45 -0.99
N ILE A 150 12.50 0.72 -1.91
CA ILE A 150 11.16 1.07 -2.38
C ILE A 150 10.15 1.09 -1.22
N VAL A 151 10.21 0.11 -0.31
CA VAL A 151 9.32 0.06 0.86
C VAL A 151 9.50 1.28 1.75
N ASN A 152 10.74 1.69 2.00
CA ASN A 152 11.06 2.90 2.78
C ASN A 152 10.53 4.16 2.09
N ASP A 153 10.77 4.37 0.79
CA ASP A 153 10.23 5.53 0.09
C ASP A 153 8.68 5.53 0.05
N LEU A 154 8.03 4.37 -0.03
CA LEU A 154 6.56 4.29 0.08
C LEU A 154 6.05 4.67 1.47
N GLU A 155 6.73 4.27 2.54
CA GLU A 155 6.42 4.70 3.91
C GLU A 155 6.58 6.22 4.04
N ARG A 156 7.64 6.81 3.47
CA ARG A 156 7.82 8.27 3.45
C ARG A 156 6.70 9.02 2.73
N VAL A 157 6.17 8.46 1.66
CA VAL A 157 4.98 9.04 1.01
C VAL A 157 3.76 8.97 1.95
N GLY A 158 3.60 7.86 2.69
CA GLY A 158 2.61 7.70 3.76
C GLY A 158 2.75 8.77 4.86
N ASP A 159 3.94 8.92 5.42
CA ASP A 159 4.30 9.98 6.39
C ASP A 159 3.89 11.38 5.90
N HIS A 160 4.10 11.70 4.63
CA HIS A 160 3.71 13.00 4.09
C HIS A 160 2.20 13.15 3.92
N ALA A 161 1.46 12.07 3.64
CA ALA A 161 0.00 12.08 3.69
C ALA A 161 -0.51 12.29 5.13
N ASP A 162 0.13 11.67 6.12
CA ASP A 162 -0.14 11.83 7.55
C ASP A 162 0.05 13.29 7.99
N ASN A 163 1.20 13.88 7.65
CA ASN A 163 1.50 15.29 7.90
C ASN A 163 0.47 16.24 7.27
N ILE A 164 -0.02 15.96 6.05
CA ILE A 164 -1.08 16.76 5.41
C ILE A 164 -2.39 16.64 6.20
N ALA A 165 -2.72 15.47 6.74
CA ALA A 165 -3.89 15.28 7.58
C ALA A 165 -3.76 16.01 8.94
N GLU A 166 -2.60 16.00 9.59
CA GLU A 166 -2.34 16.79 10.80
C GLU A 166 -2.52 18.30 10.55
N LEU A 167 -1.97 18.80 9.44
CA LEU A 167 -2.14 20.19 9.02
C LEU A 167 -3.60 20.54 8.68
N SER A 168 -4.36 19.56 8.18
CA SER A 168 -5.79 19.70 7.92
C SER A 168 -6.60 19.74 9.21
N GLU A 169 -6.27 18.89 10.18
CA GLU A 169 -6.88 18.89 11.52
C GLU A 169 -6.67 20.25 12.21
N LEU A 170 -5.43 20.75 12.21
CA LEU A 170 -5.11 22.08 12.72
C LEU A 170 -5.94 23.18 12.02
N SER A 171 -6.11 23.07 10.69
CA SER A 171 -6.90 24.03 9.91
C SER A 171 -8.37 24.02 10.29
N VAL A 172 -8.93 22.85 10.61
CA VAL A 172 -10.32 22.69 11.07
C VAL A 172 -10.47 23.27 12.47
N ASP A 173 -9.60 22.89 13.39
CA ASP A 173 -9.63 23.31 14.80
C ASP A 173 -9.51 24.83 14.97
N GLU A 174 -8.61 25.45 14.21
CA GLU A 174 -8.42 26.90 14.22
C GLU A 174 -9.40 27.66 13.28
N ASN A 175 -10.28 26.93 12.58
CA ASN A 175 -11.22 27.46 11.60
C ASN A 175 -10.52 28.39 10.57
N LEU A 176 -9.40 27.91 10.02
CA LEU A 176 -8.61 28.62 9.04
C LEU A 176 -9.34 28.70 7.70
N GLU A 177 -9.21 29.84 7.03
CA GLU A 177 -9.82 30.11 5.74
C GLU A 177 -8.73 30.38 4.70
N PHE A 178 -8.91 29.78 3.52
CA PHE A 178 -7.98 29.89 2.41
C PHE A 178 -8.66 30.61 1.25
N SER A 179 -7.93 31.46 0.53
CA SER A 179 -8.45 32.09 -0.68
C SER A 179 -8.77 31.05 -1.75
N GLU A 180 -9.75 31.32 -2.61
CA GLU A 180 -10.08 30.47 -3.78
C GLU A 180 -8.84 30.11 -4.60
N GLY A 181 -7.99 31.10 -4.91
CA GLY A 181 -6.76 30.83 -5.66
C GLY A 181 -5.72 29.99 -4.92
N ALA A 182 -5.76 29.88 -3.59
CA ALA A 182 -4.89 28.95 -2.87
C ALA A 182 -5.41 27.51 -3.00
N ILE A 183 -6.73 27.36 -2.92
CA ILE A 183 -7.39 26.07 -3.09
C ILE A 183 -7.23 25.53 -4.52
N ASP A 184 -7.39 26.36 -5.54
CA ASP A 184 -7.14 25.97 -6.94
C ASP A 184 -5.68 25.55 -7.18
N GLU A 185 -4.73 26.25 -6.55
CA GLU A 185 -3.31 25.92 -6.62
C GLU A 185 -3.01 24.59 -5.93
N PHE A 186 -3.62 24.34 -4.77
CA PHE A 186 -3.57 23.05 -4.07
C PHE A 186 -4.11 21.91 -4.94
N ASP A 187 -5.32 22.05 -5.48
CA ASP A 187 -5.95 21.02 -6.31
C ASP A 187 -5.08 20.65 -7.52
N HIS A 188 -4.40 21.64 -8.11
CA HIS A 188 -3.51 21.42 -9.25
C HIS A 188 -2.22 20.69 -8.88
N ILE A 189 -1.48 21.14 -7.86
CA ILE A 189 -0.23 20.47 -7.45
C ILE A 189 -0.50 19.09 -6.86
N PHE A 190 -1.61 18.92 -6.12
CA PHE A 190 -2.05 17.62 -5.63
C PHE A 190 -2.30 16.64 -6.78
N GLY A 191 -3.06 17.07 -7.80
CA GLY A 191 -3.31 16.23 -8.97
C GLY A 191 -2.04 15.79 -9.69
N LYS A 192 -1.00 16.65 -9.70
CA LYS A 192 0.32 16.32 -10.25
C LYS A 192 1.11 15.37 -9.37
N GLY A 193 1.17 15.60 -8.05
CA GLY A 193 1.81 14.66 -7.12
C GLY A 193 1.17 13.27 -7.16
N GLN A 194 -0.17 13.21 -7.28
CA GLN A 194 -0.88 11.94 -7.47
C GLN A 194 -0.53 11.27 -8.82
N GLU A 195 -0.40 12.04 -9.90
CA GLU A 195 0.04 11.52 -11.21
C GLU A 195 1.44 10.91 -11.13
N VAL A 196 2.37 11.56 -10.43
CA VAL A 196 3.73 11.06 -10.17
C VAL A 196 3.68 9.71 -9.45
N LEU A 197 3.01 9.63 -8.29
CA LEU A 197 2.89 8.39 -7.51
C LEU A 197 2.29 7.25 -8.34
N ASN A 198 1.23 7.51 -9.10
CA ASN A 198 0.56 6.50 -9.89
C ASN A 198 1.45 5.95 -11.00
N LYS A 199 2.17 6.82 -11.72
CA LYS A 199 3.13 6.40 -12.73
C LYS A 199 4.33 5.69 -12.12
N THR A 200 4.77 6.07 -10.93
CA THR A 200 5.83 5.36 -10.19
C THR A 200 5.41 3.92 -9.88
N LEU A 201 4.19 3.71 -9.36
CA LEU A 201 3.68 2.36 -9.09
C LEU A 201 3.54 1.53 -10.37
N ASP A 202 3.11 2.14 -11.47
CA ASP A 202 3.02 1.48 -12.77
C ASP A 202 4.41 1.12 -13.34
N ALA A 203 5.40 2.02 -13.20
CA ALA A 203 6.78 1.79 -13.60
C ALA A 203 7.40 0.64 -12.79
N PHE A 204 7.17 0.62 -11.48
CA PHE A 204 7.63 -0.44 -10.59
C PHE A 204 7.01 -1.80 -10.93
N MET A 205 5.68 -1.86 -11.06
CA MET A 205 4.97 -3.13 -11.29
C MET A 205 5.32 -3.77 -12.64
N ASN A 206 5.54 -2.94 -13.66
CA ASN A 206 5.89 -3.42 -15.00
C ASN A 206 7.39 -3.46 -15.26
N MET A 207 8.21 -2.97 -14.32
CA MET A 207 9.63 -2.69 -14.52
C MET A 207 9.86 -1.92 -15.83
N ASP A 208 9.13 -0.83 -16.07
CA ASP A 208 9.21 -0.10 -17.34
C ASP A 208 10.10 1.15 -17.23
N PRO A 209 11.30 1.17 -17.85
CA PRO A 209 12.22 2.29 -17.79
C PRO A 209 11.74 3.53 -18.58
N HIS A 210 10.78 3.38 -19.50
CA HIS A 210 10.17 4.53 -20.17
C HIS A 210 9.21 5.25 -19.24
N ILE A 211 8.34 4.52 -18.54
CA ILE A 211 7.43 5.12 -17.55
C ILE A 211 8.24 5.75 -16.41
N ALA A 212 9.30 5.08 -15.93
CA ALA A 212 10.17 5.65 -14.90
C ALA A 212 10.82 6.99 -15.31
N LYS A 213 11.18 7.18 -16.59
CA LYS A 213 11.68 8.48 -17.08
C LYS A 213 10.59 9.55 -17.14
N GLU A 214 9.35 9.17 -17.45
CA GLU A 214 8.23 10.10 -17.41
C GLU A 214 7.97 10.62 -15.99
N VAL A 215 8.13 9.76 -14.97
CA VAL A 215 8.02 10.16 -13.56
C VAL A 215 8.98 11.30 -13.23
N LEU A 216 10.25 11.19 -13.64
CA LEU A 216 11.25 12.25 -13.36
C LEU A 216 10.87 13.60 -13.99
N LEU A 217 10.25 13.58 -15.18
CA LEU A 217 9.78 14.82 -15.82
C LEU A 217 8.56 15.44 -15.13
N LEU A 218 7.70 14.60 -14.55
CA LEU A 218 6.54 15.06 -13.80
C LEU A 218 6.94 15.59 -12.41
N GLU A 219 7.96 15.00 -11.79
CA GLU A 219 8.50 15.51 -10.54
C GLU A 219 9.11 16.91 -10.73
N GLU A 220 9.89 17.15 -11.80
CA GLU A 220 10.37 18.50 -12.14
C GLU A 220 9.21 19.51 -12.33
N GLU A 221 8.04 19.04 -12.80
CA GLU A 221 6.83 19.87 -12.91
C GLU A 221 6.27 20.21 -11.52
N VAL A 222 6.23 19.25 -10.59
CA VAL A 222 5.77 19.47 -9.21
C VAL A 222 6.68 20.46 -8.48
N ASP A 223 8.00 20.34 -8.60
CA ASP A 223 8.99 21.28 -8.04
C ASP A 223 8.75 22.72 -8.51
N PHE A 224 8.51 22.87 -9.81
CA PHE A 224 8.21 24.17 -10.39
C PHE A 224 6.90 24.74 -9.85
N LEU A 225 5.87 23.89 -9.68
CA LEU A 225 4.58 24.29 -9.13
C LEU A 225 4.68 24.70 -7.66
N GLU A 226 5.43 23.95 -6.86
CA GLU A 226 5.72 24.27 -5.45
C GLU A 226 6.28 25.69 -5.33
N GLN A 227 7.36 25.97 -6.07
CA GLN A 227 8.04 27.27 -5.99
C GLN A 227 7.13 28.41 -6.45
N LYS A 228 6.38 28.17 -7.53
CA LYS A 228 5.41 29.12 -8.08
C LYS A 228 4.30 29.43 -7.08
N TYR A 229 3.72 28.41 -6.45
CA TYR A 229 2.58 28.56 -5.54
C TYR A 229 3.00 29.10 -4.17
N ARG A 230 4.21 28.77 -3.70
CA ARG A 230 4.84 29.44 -2.57
C ARG A 230 4.95 30.95 -2.81
N ALA A 231 5.49 31.36 -3.95
CA ALA A 231 5.61 32.78 -4.31
C ALA A 231 4.23 33.46 -4.44
N SER A 232 3.27 32.77 -5.06
CA SER A 232 1.88 33.23 -5.20
C SER A 232 1.21 33.45 -3.83
N HIS A 233 1.39 32.52 -2.90
CA HIS A 233 0.82 32.59 -1.56
C HIS A 233 1.44 33.71 -0.72
N ILE A 234 2.77 33.91 -0.79
CA ILE A 234 3.44 35.04 -0.14
C ILE A 234 2.89 36.38 -0.64
N ASN A 235 2.60 36.50 -1.94
CA ASN A 235 1.96 37.70 -2.50
C ASN A 235 0.53 37.91 -1.97
N ARG A 236 -0.25 36.84 -1.73
CA ARG A 236 -1.58 36.93 -1.11
C ARG A 236 -1.49 37.41 0.35
N LEU A 237 -0.51 36.92 1.12
CA LEU A 237 -0.23 37.39 2.48
C LEU A 237 0.12 38.88 2.50
N ASN A 238 1.01 39.34 1.61
CA ASN A 238 1.39 40.74 1.51
C ASN A 238 0.22 41.68 1.15
N LYS A 239 -0.78 41.16 0.44
CA LYS A 239 -2.01 41.87 0.08
C LYS A 239 -3.13 41.73 1.12
N MET A 240 -2.87 41.07 2.25
CA MET A 240 -3.86 40.77 3.29
C MET A 240 -5.07 39.99 2.77
N LEU A 241 -4.87 39.14 1.76
CA LEU A 241 -5.89 38.25 1.20
C LEU A 241 -5.95 36.88 1.91
N CYS A 242 -4.94 36.56 2.73
CA CYS A 242 -4.86 35.37 3.58
C CYS A 242 -4.33 35.78 4.97
N THR A 243 -4.66 34.99 5.99
CA THR A 243 -4.09 35.17 7.34
C THR A 243 -2.70 34.51 7.44
N PRO A 244 -1.81 35.01 8.31
CA PRO A 244 -0.50 34.39 8.50
C PRO A 244 -0.55 32.93 8.96
N SER A 245 -1.51 32.55 9.82
CA SER A 245 -1.68 31.17 10.29
C SER A 245 -2.06 30.22 9.14
N ALA A 246 -3.05 30.58 8.32
CA ALA A 246 -3.39 29.84 7.11
C ALA A 246 -2.21 29.80 6.12
N GLY A 247 -1.40 30.86 6.08
CA GLY A 247 -0.20 30.92 5.26
C GLY A 247 0.86 29.89 5.64
N VAL A 248 1.12 29.68 6.93
CA VAL A 248 2.08 28.65 7.39
C VAL A 248 1.59 27.28 6.99
N VAL A 249 0.34 26.94 7.31
CA VAL A 249 -0.24 25.63 6.99
C VAL A 249 -0.20 25.35 5.48
N PHE A 250 -0.61 26.31 4.65
CA PHE A 250 -0.62 26.11 3.20
C PHE A 250 0.78 25.86 2.63
N LEU A 251 1.78 26.60 3.10
CA LEU A 251 3.15 26.44 2.64
C LEU A 251 3.78 25.11 3.06
N ASP A 252 3.38 24.57 4.22
CA ASP A 252 3.81 23.26 4.70
C ASP A 252 3.12 22.13 3.92
N ILE A 253 1.84 22.30 3.55
CA ILE A 253 1.15 21.35 2.66
C ILE A 253 1.83 21.28 1.30
N LEU A 254 2.17 22.42 0.69
CA LEU A 254 2.91 22.45 -0.59
C LEU A 254 4.24 21.68 -0.49
N SER A 255 4.98 21.85 0.60
CA SER A 255 6.24 21.12 0.81
C SER A 255 6.04 19.63 1.00
N ASN A 256 4.96 19.19 1.68
CA ASN A 256 4.68 17.76 1.79
C ASN A 256 4.30 17.15 0.43
N LEU A 257 3.58 17.87 -0.43
CA LEU A 257 3.23 17.39 -1.77
C LEU A 257 4.44 17.30 -2.72
N GLU A 258 5.41 18.20 -2.59
CA GLU A 258 6.69 18.08 -3.30
C GLU A 258 7.48 16.87 -2.80
N ARG A 259 7.63 16.67 -1.47
CA ARG A 259 8.31 15.47 -0.94
C ARG A 259 7.64 14.15 -1.32
N VAL A 260 6.31 14.11 -1.44
CA VAL A 260 5.58 12.95 -2.01
C VAL A 260 6.10 12.64 -3.42
N SER A 261 6.31 13.68 -4.23
CA SER A 261 6.85 13.56 -5.58
C SER A 261 8.30 13.10 -5.58
N ASP A 262 9.15 13.64 -4.69
CA ASP A 262 10.56 13.25 -4.54
C ASP A 262 10.73 11.77 -4.19
N HIS A 263 10.01 11.29 -3.16
CA HIS A 263 10.05 9.89 -2.77
C HIS A 263 9.50 8.97 -3.86
N SER A 264 8.49 9.44 -4.60
CA SER A 264 8.00 8.72 -5.78
C SER A 264 9.02 8.69 -6.92
N SER A 265 9.84 9.73 -7.09
CA SER A 265 10.88 9.80 -8.12
C SER A 265 12.08 8.91 -7.77
N ASN A 266 12.43 8.77 -6.48
CA ASN A 266 13.43 7.81 -5.99
C ASN A 266 13.08 6.37 -6.40
N ILE A 267 11.82 5.96 -6.24
CA ILE A 267 11.36 4.62 -6.65
C ILE A 267 11.54 4.42 -8.17
N ALA A 268 11.23 5.44 -8.97
CA ALA A 268 11.47 5.39 -10.41
C ALA A 268 12.96 5.31 -10.76
N LEU A 269 13.84 5.97 -10.00
CA LEU A 269 15.30 5.82 -10.15
C LEU A 269 15.76 4.39 -9.88
N TYR A 270 15.21 3.72 -8.86
CA TYR A 270 15.52 2.32 -8.59
C TYR A 270 15.10 1.39 -9.75
N VAL A 271 13.95 1.65 -10.37
CA VAL A 271 13.54 0.93 -11.60
C VAL A 271 14.55 1.16 -12.73
N LEU A 272 15.09 2.36 -12.89
CA LEU A 272 16.09 2.66 -13.91
C LEU A 272 17.45 2.03 -13.62
N ASP A 273 17.84 1.91 -12.35
CA ASP A 273 19.10 1.32 -11.93
C ASP A 273 19.20 -0.17 -12.27
N GLU A 274 18.07 -0.88 -12.31
CA GLU A 274 17.98 -2.29 -12.72
C GLU A 274 18.33 -2.49 -14.22
N TYR A 275 18.39 -1.40 -15.01
CA TYR A 275 18.79 -1.41 -16.42
C TYR A 275 20.20 -0.87 -16.67
N LYS A 276 20.96 -0.51 -15.62
CA LYS A 276 22.34 -0.06 -15.77
C LYS A 276 23.28 -1.28 -15.83
N GLU A 277 23.95 -1.44 -16.98
CA GLU A 277 25.02 -2.43 -17.18
C GLU A 277 26.28 -2.15 -16.35
#